data_AF-A0A7J6V5I9-F1
#
_entry.id   AF-A0A7J6V5I9-F1
#
_cell.length_a   1.000
_cell.length_b   1.000
_cell.length_c   1.000
_cell.angle_alpha   90.00
_cell.angle_beta   90.00
_cell.angle_gamma   90.00
#
_symmetry.space_group_name_H-M   'P 1'
#
loop_
_entity.id
_entity.type
_entity.pdbx_description
1 polymer ?
#
loop_
_entity_poly.entity_id
_entity_poly.type
_entity_poly.pdbx_seq_one_letter_code
_entity_poly.pdbx_strand_id
1 'polypeptide(L)'
;MLCHDREDFEKTGLSNLVTVGVRDIQGEGFPDEFSGAADSVFLDLPQPWLAIPSAGKMLKQDGVLCSFSPCIEQVQRSSETMRLNFTDIRTFEVLLRTYEVREGNTNFGGSENGGPIGPRPCKKRQFSSEIENGKDNKCSSTATMARPSAEAK
;
A
#
# COMPACT_ATOMS: atom_id res chain seq x y z
N MET A 1 -1.42 24.51 9.73
CA MET A 1 -0.90 23.42 8.89
C MET A 1 -0.45 23.97 7.53
N LEU A 2 -1.34 24.57 6.73
CA LEU A 2 -1.01 25.03 5.36
C LEU A 2 0.12 26.08 5.20
N CYS A 3 0.36 26.96 6.18
CA CYS A 3 1.51 27.89 6.11
C CYS A 3 2.85 27.15 6.24
N HIS A 4 2.87 26.06 7.01
CA HIS A 4 4.07 25.24 7.18
C HIS A 4 4.39 24.50 5.88
N ASP A 5 3.36 23.98 5.19
CA ASP A 5 3.53 23.24 3.94
C ASP A 5 4.20 24.13 2.86
N ARG A 6 3.81 25.40 2.75
CA ARG A 6 4.45 26.34 1.82
C ARG A 6 5.93 26.56 2.12
N GLU A 7 6.29 26.79 3.39
CA GLU A 7 7.68 26.93 3.80
C GLU A 7 8.50 25.65 3.54
N ASP A 8 7.89 24.48 3.69
CA ASP A 8 8.56 23.20 3.44
C ASP A 8 8.85 23.00 1.95
N PHE A 9 7.93 23.40 1.06
CA PHE A 9 8.17 23.37 -0.38
C PHE A 9 9.26 24.36 -0.82
N GLU A 10 9.36 25.51 -0.17
CA GLU A 10 10.45 26.46 -0.39
C GLU A 10 11.80 25.90 0.05
N LYS A 11 11.87 25.31 1.26
CA LYS A 11 13.10 24.69 1.78
C LYS A 11 13.58 23.51 0.93
N THR A 12 12.66 22.78 0.32
CA THR A 12 12.97 21.63 -0.56
C THR A 12 13.27 22.03 -2.00
N GLY A 13 13.06 23.31 -2.38
CA GLY A 13 13.28 23.80 -3.75
C GLY A 13 12.21 23.36 -4.76
N LEU A 14 11.05 22.91 -4.29
CA LEU A 14 9.95 22.40 -5.13
C LEU A 14 8.92 23.47 -5.51
N SER A 15 9.11 24.72 -5.09
CA SER A 15 8.16 25.83 -5.31
C SER A 15 7.82 26.09 -6.77
N ASN A 16 8.70 25.72 -7.71
CA ASN A 16 8.44 25.88 -9.15
C ASN A 16 7.49 24.80 -9.73
N LEU A 17 7.26 23.73 -8.99
CA LEU A 17 6.45 22.57 -9.40
C LEU A 17 5.15 22.47 -8.60
N VAL A 18 5.10 23.06 -7.40
CA VAL A 18 3.98 22.92 -6.46
C VAL A 18 3.37 24.28 -6.17
N THR A 19 2.05 24.38 -6.40
CA THR A 19 1.25 25.54 -6.01
C THR A 19 0.29 25.13 -4.90
N VAL A 20 0.33 25.83 -3.77
CA VAL A 20 -0.53 25.55 -2.61
C VAL A 20 -1.63 26.60 -2.51
N GLY A 21 -2.89 26.18 -2.63
CA GLY A 21 -4.08 27.00 -2.41
C GLY A 21 -4.75 26.72 -1.07
N VAL A 22 -5.35 27.74 -0.45
CA VAL A 22 -6.23 27.58 0.72
C VAL A 22 -7.67 27.70 0.25
N ARG A 23 -8.45 26.62 0.33
CA ARG A 23 -9.84 26.59 -0.12
C ARG A 23 -10.60 25.43 0.53
N ASP A 24 -11.90 25.62 0.78
CA ASP A 24 -12.80 24.51 1.09
C ASP A 24 -13.28 23.85 -0.20
N ILE A 25 -12.60 22.80 -0.63
CA ILE A 25 -12.97 22.09 -1.85
C ILE A 25 -14.24 21.23 -1.72
N GLN A 26 -14.72 20.95 -0.50
CA GLN A 26 -15.98 20.22 -0.30
C GLN A 26 -17.19 21.12 -0.46
N GLY A 27 -17.11 22.39 -0.02
CA GLY A 27 -18.17 23.38 -0.14
C GLY A 27 -18.09 24.20 -1.43
N GLU A 28 -16.89 24.67 -1.79
CA GLU A 28 -16.68 25.61 -2.89
C GLU A 28 -16.13 24.96 -4.16
N GLY A 29 -15.77 23.68 -4.10
CA GLY A 29 -15.12 22.97 -5.20
C GLY A 29 -13.69 23.44 -5.49
N PHE A 30 -13.09 22.91 -6.54
CA PHE A 30 -11.83 23.37 -7.12
C PHE A 30 -12.03 24.65 -7.96
N PRO A 31 -11.00 25.50 -8.08
CA PRO A 31 -11.06 26.71 -8.89
C PRO A 31 -11.31 26.43 -10.38
N ASP A 32 -12.27 27.13 -10.98
CA ASP A 32 -12.67 26.90 -12.39
C ASP A 32 -11.54 27.19 -13.40
N GLU A 33 -10.52 27.95 -13.02
CA GLU A 33 -9.32 28.21 -13.84
C GLU A 33 -8.53 26.92 -14.21
N PHE A 34 -8.72 25.84 -13.44
CA PHE A 34 -8.08 24.54 -13.70
C PHE A 34 -9.00 23.54 -14.42
N SER A 35 -10.17 23.99 -14.91
CA SER A 35 -11.11 23.13 -15.64
C SER A 35 -10.46 22.49 -16.86
N GLY A 36 -10.53 21.16 -16.96
CA GLY A 36 -9.91 20.39 -18.03
C GLY A 36 -8.38 20.44 -18.09
N ALA A 37 -7.70 20.86 -17.01
CA ALA A 37 -6.24 21.05 -17.00
C ALA A 37 -5.47 19.91 -16.30
N ALA A 38 -6.12 19.12 -15.44
CA ALA A 38 -5.46 18.10 -14.64
C ALA A 38 -5.47 16.71 -15.33
N ASP A 39 -4.34 16.02 -15.32
CA ASP A 39 -4.26 14.62 -15.75
C ASP A 39 -4.79 13.67 -14.66
N SER A 40 -4.65 14.05 -13.40
CA SER A 40 -5.09 13.28 -12.25
C SER A 40 -5.48 14.15 -11.06
N VAL A 41 -6.42 13.68 -10.24
CA VAL A 41 -6.81 14.32 -8.97
C VAL A 41 -6.77 13.27 -7.86
N PHE A 42 -6.21 13.66 -6.72
CA PHE A 42 -6.16 12.85 -5.50
C PHE A 42 -6.96 13.54 -4.39
N LEU A 43 -7.88 12.81 -3.76
CA LEU A 43 -8.71 13.31 -2.67
C LEU A 43 -8.40 12.55 -1.39
N ASP A 44 -7.86 13.25 -0.40
CA ASP A 44 -7.72 12.77 0.97
C ASP A 44 -8.53 13.69 1.89
N LEU A 45 -9.83 13.42 1.95
CA LEU A 45 -10.85 14.27 2.58
C LEU A 45 -11.79 13.42 3.43
N PRO A 46 -12.40 14.00 4.49
CA PRO A 46 -13.38 13.28 5.30
C PRO A 46 -14.66 12.94 4.52
N GLN A 47 -15.06 13.78 3.55
CA GLN A 47 -16.25 13.58 2.71
C GLN A 47 -15.90 13.77 1.22
N PRO A 48 -15.15 12.83 0.60
CA PRO A 48 -14.67 13.03 -0.75
C PRO A 48 -15.80 13.17 -1.78
N TRP A 49 -16.93 12.49 -1.57
CA TRP A 49 -18.11 12.56 -2.44
C TRP A 49 -18.63 13.98 -2.70
N LEU A 50 -18.42 14.94 -1.80
CA LEU A 50 -18.80 16.33 -2.02
C LEU A 50 -17.90 17.04 -3.06
N ALA A 51 -16.62 16.66 -3.11
CA ALA A 51 -15.63 17.25 -4.01
C ALA A 51 -15.57 16.56 -5.39
N ILE A 52 -16.02 15.30 -5.50
CA ILE A 52 -15.95 14.50 -6.74
C ILE A 52 -16.55 15.20 -7.96
N PRO A 53 -17.75 15.82 -7.90
CA PRO A 53 -18.31 16.53 -9.06
C PRO A 53 -17.43 17.68 -9.54
N SER A 54 -16.79 18.40 -8.62
CA SER A 54 -15.88 19.48 -8.96
C SER A 54 -14.54 18.94 -9.48
N ALA A 55 -13.99 17.91 -8.84
CA ALA A 55 -12.77 17.23 -9.29
C ALA A 55 -12.90 16.70 -10.72
N GLY A 56 -14.06 16.14 -11.07
CA GLY A 56 -14.34 15.67 -12.43
C GLY A 56 -14.27 16.77 -13.49
N LYS A 57 -14.62 18.03 -13.16
CA LYS A 57 -14.48 19.16 -14.08
C LYS A 57 -13.02 19.55 -14.32
N MET A 58 -12.15 19.33 -13.33
CA MET A 58 -10.74 19.70 -13.43
C MET A 58 -9.96 18.74 -14.33
N LEU A 59 -10.46 17.50 -14.47
CA LEU A 59 -9.79 16.46 -15.24
C LEU A 59 -9.91 16.70 -16.75
N LYS A 60 -8.82 16.45 -17.46
CA LYS A 60 -8.81 16.25 -18.91
C LYS A 60 -9.67 15.03 -19.28
N GLN A 61 -9.96 14.89 -20.57
CA GLN A 61 -10.51 13.65 -21.10
C GLN A 61 -9.60 12.47 -20.73
N ASP A 62 -10.19 11.38 -20.25
CA ASP A 62 -9.51 10.18 -19.72
C ASP A 62 -8.61 10.42 -18.48
N GLY A 63 -8.80 11.54 -17.77
CA GLY A 63 -8.11 11.81 -16.52
C GLY A 63 -8.51 10.87 -15.38
N VAL A 64 -7.62 10.72 -14.39
CA VAL A 64 -7.77 9.74 -13.31
C VAL A 64 -8.15 10.43 -11.99
N LEU A 65 -9.17 9.91 -11.31
CA LEU A 65 -9.53 10.31 -9.96
C LEU A 65 -9.20 9.20 -8.96
N CYS A 66 -8.47 9.55 -7.90
CA CYS A 66 -8.21 8.66 -6.77
C CYS A 66 -8.75 9.30 -5.48
N SER A 67 -9.45 8.52 -4.67
CA SER A 67 -9.90 8.93 -3.34
C SER A 67 -9.35 7.98 -2.29
N PHE A 68 -8.77 8.54 -1.24
CA PHE A 68 -8.39 7.82 -0.04
C PHE A 68 -9.51 7.92 0.98
N SER A 69 -9.83 6.79 1.62
CA SER A 69 -10.90 6.73 2.61
C SER A 69 -10.59 5.62 3.61
N PRO A 70 -10.49 5.94 4.91
CA PRO A 70 -10.19 4.94 5.94
C PRO A 70 -11.36 4.00 6.23
N CYS A 71 -12.60 4.45 6.01
CA CYS A 71 -13.81 3.67 6.31
C CYS A 71 -14.51 3.19 5.04
N ILE A 72 -15.06 1.97 5.08
CA ILE A 72 -15.74 1.38 3.92
C ILE A 72 -17.01 2.16 3.52
N GLU A 73 -17.70 2.78 4.48
CA GLU A 73 -18.89 3.59 4.22
C GLU A 73 -18.54 4.86 3.42
N GLN A 74 -17.34 5.41 3.64
CA GLN A 74 -16.85 6.54 2.85
C GLN A 74 -16.55 6.11 1.41
N VAL A 75 -15.90 4.94 1.24
CA VAL A 75 -15.64 4.35 -0.08
C VAL A 75 -16.94 4.12 -0.83
N GLN A 76 -17.98 3.59 -0.17
CA GLN A 76 -19.28 3.33 -0.78
C GLN A 76 -19.91 4.62 -1.33
N ARG A 77 -19.98 5.69 -0.52
CA ARG A 77 -20.55 6.98 -0.94
C ARG A 77 -19.77 7.63 -2.07
N SER A 78 -18.45 7.61 -1.99
CA SER A 78 -17.58 8.13 -3.04
C SER A 78 -17.76 7.35 -4.35
N SER A 79 -17.80 6.02 -4.28
CA SER A 79 -18.00 5.16 -5.44
C SER A 79 -19.36 5.39 -6.10
N GLU A 80 -20.42 5.58 -5.32
CA GLU A 80 -21.75 5.91 -5.82
C GLU A 80 -21.74 7.24 -6.58
N THR A 81 -21.05 8.25 -6.04
CA THR A 81 -20.91 9.56 -6.70
C THR A 81 -20.07 9.47 -7.98
N MET A 82 -19.00 8.66 -7.98
CA MET A 82 -18.17 8.44 -9.17
C MET A 82 -18.96 7.80 -10.31
N ARG A 83 -19.93 6.91 -10.03
CA ARG A 83 -20.73 6.22 -11.06
C ARG A 83 -21.50 7.15 -11.98
N LEU A 84 -21.70 8.42 -11.60
CA LEU A 84 -22.40 9.40 -12.43
C LEU A 84 -21.60 9.77 -13.68
N ASN A 85 -20.27 9.91 -13.58
CA ASN A 85 -19.43 10.51 -14.63
C ASN A 85 -18.09 9.79 -14.86
N PHE A 86 -17.77 8.75 -14.08
CA PHE A 86 -16.52 8.00 -14.19
C PHE A 86 -16.78 6.55 -14.59
N THR A 87 -15.76 5.94 -15.20
CA THR A 87 -15.75 4.52 -15.57
C THR A 87 -14.56 3.82 -14.90
N ASP A 88 -14.47 2.48 -14.99
CA ASP A 88 -13.41 1.66 -14.37
C ASP A 88 -13.18 1.93 -12.86
N ILE A 89 -14.28 2.12 -12.11
CA ILE A 89 -14.23 2.37 -10.67
C ILE A 89 -13.77 1.10 -9.95
N ARG A 90 -12.60 1.18 -9.31
CA ARG A 90 -11.98 0.08 -8.57
C ARG A 90 -11.53 0.56 -7.20
N THR A 91 -11.69 -0.30 -6.21
CA THR A 91 -11.21 -0.08 -4.84
C THR A 91 -10.09 -1.06 -4.54
N PHE A 92 -8.98 -0.56 -4.00
CA PHE A 92 -7.84 -1.36 -3.60
C PHE A 92 -7.49 -1.11 -2.13
N GLU A 93 -6.97 -2.13 -1.47
CA GLU A 93 -6.35 -2.05 -0.15
C GLU A 93 -4.93 -2.60 -0.27
N VAL A 94 -3.94 -1.85 0.21
CA VAL A 94 -2.52 -2.25 0.17
C VAL A 94 -2.04 -2.46 1.61
N LEU A 95 -1.72 -3.71 1.94
CA LEU A 95 -1.22 -4.10 3.26
C LEU A 95 0.29 -4.34 3.20
N LEU A 96 1.08 -3.43 3.77
CA LEU A 96 2.52 -3.62 3.92
C LEU A 96 2.82 -4.51 5.13
N ARG A 97 3.64 -5.55 4.96
CA ARG A 97 4.10 -6.43 6.05
C ARG A 97 5.61 -6.51 6.07
N THR A 98 6.21 -6.01 7.14
CA THR A 98 7.65 -6.13 7.38
C THR A 98 7.97 -7.50 7.96
N TYR A 99 9.03 -8.14 7.48
CA TYR A 99 9.50 -9.43 7.98
C TYR A 99 10.90 -9.28 8.59
N GLU A 100 11.11 -9.87 9.75
CA GLU A 100 12.41 -10.06 10.36
C GLU A 100 12.96 -11.43 9.99
N VAL A 101 14.22 -11.45 9.57
CA VAL A 101 14.97 -12.68 9.30
C VAL A 101 15.83 -13.00 10.51
N ARG A 102 15.65 -14.18 11.08
CA ARG A 102 16.46 -14.68 12.20
C ARG A 102 17.00 -16.07 11.86
N GLU A 103 18.25 -16.32 12.22
CA GLU A 103 18.82 -17.65 12.17
C GLU A 103 18.37 -18.43 13.42
N GLY A 104 17.61 -19.50 13.21
CA GLY A 104 17.20 -20.41 14.27
C GLY A 104 18.03 -21.68 14.22
N ASN A 105 18.66 -22.04 15.33
CA ASN A 105 19.19 -23.39 15.50
C ASN A 105 18.01 -24.36 15.60
N THR A 106 17.83 -25.19 14.59
CA THR A 106 16.85 -26.28 14.66
C THR A 106 17.47 -27.39 15.49
N ASN A 107 17.30 -27.34 16.81
CA ASN A 107 17.64 -28.47 17.66
C ASN A 107 16.63 -29.59 17.36
N PHE A 108 16.99 -30.50 16.46
CA PHE A 108 16.32 -31.79 16.33
C PHE A 108 16.63 -32.61 17.60
N GLY A 109 15.89 -32.33 18.67
CA GLY A 109 15.86 -33.18 19.85
C GLY A 109 15.10 -34.45 19.49
N GLY A 110 15.82 -35.57 19.37
CA GLY A 110 15.20 -36.88 19.38
C GLY A 110 14.48 -37.09 20.70
N SER A 111 13.16 -36.98 20.69
CA SER A 111 12.30 -37.60 21.69
C SER A 111 11.46 -38.63 20.95
N GLU A 112 11.86 -39.89 21.08
CA GLU A 112 11.00 -41.01 20.78
C GLU A 112 9.78 -40.92 21.69
N ASN A 113 8.59 -40.79 21.08
CA ASN A 113 7.32 -41.45 21.41
C ASN A 113 6.11 -40.57 21.02
N GLY A 114 5.38 -41.00 19.97
CA GLY A 114 3.93 -40.79 19.85
C GLY A 114 3.39 -39.98 18.66
N GLY A 115 3.05 -40.66 17.55
CA GLY A 115 1.91 -40.34 16.66
C GLY A 115 2.20 -39.56 15.36
N PRO A 116 1.72 -40.01 14.17
CA PRO A 116 1.94 -39.29 12.92
C PRO A 116 0.83 -38.26 12.66
N ILE A 117 1.18 -36.97 12.67
CA ILE A 117 0.41 -35.92 11.97
C ILE A 117 1.37 -35.27 10.98
N GLY A 118 1.19 -35.62 9.71
CA GLY A 118 2.11 -35.29 8.63
C GLY A 118 2.25 -33.77 8.39
N PRO A 119 3.38 -33.31 7.82
CA PRO A 119 3.55 -31.92 7.45
C PRO A 119 2.70 -31.57 6.23
N ARG A 120 1.95 -30.47 6.31
CA ARG A 120 1.27 -29.88 5.15
C ARG A 120 2.33 -29.43 4.11
N PRO A 121 2.13 -29.68 2.81
CA PRO A 121 3.14 -29.35 1.81
C PRO A 121 3.14 -27.85 1.50
N CYS A 122 4.06 -27.10 2.10
CA CYS A 122 4.48 -25.81 1.55
C CYS A 122 5.41 -26.10 0.37
N LYS A 123 4.99 -25.69 -0.84
CA LYS A 123 5.71 -25.89 -2.10
C LYS A 123 7.15 -25.37 -2.03
N LYS A 124 8.12 -26.25 -1.73
CA LYS A 124 9.55 -26.00 -2.00
C LYS A 124 9.79 -26.23 -3.49
N ARG A 125 10.23 -25.19 -4.22
CA ARG A 125 10.90 -25.36 -5.51
C ARG A 125 12.25 -26.04 -5.23
N GLN A 126 12.43 -27.27 -5.69
CA GLN A 126 13.73 -27.95 -5.70
C GLN A 126 14.59 -27.32 -6.80
N PHE A 127 15.76 -26.80 -6.43
CA PHE A 127 16.86 -26.59 -7.36
C PHE A 127 17.89 -27.69 -7.05
N SER A 128 18.05 -28.61 -8.00
CA SER A 128 18.98 -29.72 -7.92
C SER A 128 20.38 -29.28 -8.31
N SER A 129 21.36 -29.54 -7.44
CA SER A 129 22.74 -29.75 -7.86
C SER A 129 23.32 -30.87 -7.00
N GLU A 130 23.48 -32.05 -7.60
CA GLU A 130 24.26 -33.16 -7.07
C GLU A 130 25.75 -32.82 -7.16
N ILE A 131 26.55 -33.17 -6.14
CA ILE A 131 27.66 -34.15 -6.19
C ILE A 131 28.13 -34.40 -4.73
N GLU A 132 28.30 -35.70 -4.40
CA GLU A 132 28.78 -36.27 -3.13
C GLU A 132 30.24 -35.93 -2.76
N ASN A 133 30.55 -35.84 -1.47
CA ASN A 133 31.40 -36.82 -0.77
C ASN A 133 31.48 -36.58 0.74
N GLY A 134 31.51 -37.70 1.49
CA GLY A 134 31.29 -37.72 2.94
C GLY A 134 32.45 -37.26 3.83
N LYS A 135 32.06 -36.73 5.00
CA LYS A 135 32.71 -36.90 6.30
C LYS A 135 31.77 -36.39 7.39
N ASP A 136 31.60 -37.19 8.44
CA ASP A 136 30.77 -36.89 9.62
C ASP A 136 31.20 -35.55 10.24
N ASN A 137 30.39 -34.53 9.98
CA ASN A 137 30.42 -33.28 10.72
C ASN A 137 29.01 -33.08 11.27
N LYS A 138 28.92 -32.87 12.59
CA LYS A 138 27.68 -32.54 13.28
C LYS A 138 27.11 -31.26 12.64
N CYS A 139 26.26 -31.43 11.63
CA CYS A 139 25.63 -30.34 10.92
C CYS A 139 24.57 -29.76 11.86
N SER A 140 24.98 -28.78 12.66
CA SER A 140 24.05 -27.85 13.28
C SER A 140 23.42 -27.06 12.14
N SER A 141 22.34 -27.59 11.56
CA SER A 141 21.64 -26.92 10.48
C SER A 141 21.00 -25.65 11.03
N THR A 142 21.66 -24.53 10.80
CA THR A 142 21.10 -23.19 10.99
C THR A 142 19.99 -23.01 9.95
N ALA A 143 18.75 -22.97 10.41
CA ALA A 143 17.62 -22.69 9.54
C ALA A 143 17.36 -21.18 9.57
N THR A 144 17.47 -20.52 8.42
CA THR A 144 17.03 -19.14 8.27
C THR A 144 15.50 -19.11 8.30
N MET A 145 14.93 -18.42 9.29
CA MET A 145 13.49 -18.28 9.49
C MET A 145 13.11 -16.81 9.29
N ALA A 146 12.16 -16.54 8.40
CA ALA A 146 11.53 -15.23 8.29
C ALA A 146 10.22 -15.24 9.09
N ARG A 147 10.01 -14.25 9.96
CA ARG A 147 8.76 -14.08 10.72
C ARG A 147 8.27 -12.64 10.53
N PRO A 148 6.94 -12.39 10.50
CA PRO A 148 6.42 -11.03 10.51
C PRO A 148 7.05 -10.26 11.68
N SER A 149 7.58 -9.08 11.42
CA SER A 149 8.13 -8.21 12.46
C SER A 149 7.02 -7.85 13.44
N ALA A 150 7.33 -7.85 14.74
CA ALA A 150 6.37 -7.47 15.77
C ALA A 150 5.97 -5.98 15.70
N GLU A 151 6.73 -5.19 14.93
CA GLU A 151 6.54 -3.76 14.73
C GLU A 151 5.67 -3.44 13.50
N ALA A 152 5.23 -4.46 12.75
CA ALA A 152 4.32 -4.28 11.62
C ALA A 152 2.89 -4.02 12.14
N LYS A 153 2.51 -2.74 12.24
CA LYS A 153 1.14 -2.27 12.46
C LYS A 153 0.41 -2.05 11.16
#